data_AF-A0A2D4GUS6-F1
#
_entry.id   AF-A0A2D4GUS6-F1
#
_cell.length_a   1.000
_cell.length_b   1.000
_cell.length_c   1.000
_cell.angle_alpha   90.00
_cell.angle_beta   90.00
_cell.angle_gamma   90.00
#
_symmetry.space_group_name_H-M   'P 1'
#
loop_
_entity.id
_entity.type
_entity.pdbx_description
1 polymer ?
#
loop_
_entity_poly.entity_id
_entity_poly.type
_entity_poly.pdbx_seq_one_letter_code
_entity_poly.pdbx_strand_id
1 'polypeptide(L)'
;MPGLITDILISLDDRFLYFSNWLHGDIRQYDISNRLKPKLVGQVFLGGSIVKGGPVKVIDDPELDCQPDPFVIKGKRVQGAPQMIQLSLDGKRLYVSTSLYSGWDKQFYPDMVKEGSVMLQIDVDSKKGGLKVNKKFLVDFGKEPNGPALAHEIRYPGGDTTSDIWI
;
A
#
# COMPACT_ATOMS: atom_id res chain seq x y z
N MET A 1 15.01 11.44 -0.21
CA MET A 1 13.57 11.68 0.06
C MET A 1 13.09 10.62 1.04
N PRO A 2 12.40 10.97 2.14
CA PRO A 2 11.90 9.97 3.09
C PRO A 2 10.77 9.13 2.49
N GLY A 3 10.57 7.91 3.00
CA GLY A 3 9.48 7.02 2.55
C GLY A 3 8.07 7.45 2.99
N LEU A 4 7.99 8.19 4.11
CA LEU A 4 6.76 8.53 4.83
C LEU A 4 5.89 7.29 5.11
N ILE A 5 6.25 6.58 6.18
CA ILE A 5 5.45 5.45 6.67
C ILE A 5 4.18 6.01 7.30
N THR A 6 3.02 5.71 6.72
CA THR A 6 1.73 6.28 7.17
C THR A 6 0.85 5.29 7.92
N ASP A 7 1.02 3.99 7.67
CA ASP A 7 0.22 2.96 8.29
C ASP A 7 1.05 1.70 8.55
N ILE A 8 0.73 1.00 9.64
CA ILE A 8 1.40 -0.22 10.08
C ILE A 8 0.37 -1.22 10.62
N LEU A 9 0.59 -2.51 10.38
CA LEU A 9 -0.16 -3.57 11.06
C LEU A 9 0.68 -4.83 11.25
N ILE A 10 0.26 -5.67 12.19
CA ILE A 10 0.89 -6.95 12.51
C ILE A 10 -0.07 -8.08 12.16
N SER A 11 0.43 -9.19 11.64
CA SER A 11 -0.37 -10.40 11.41
C SER A 11 -0.88 -10.99 12.73
N LEU A 12 -2.03 -11.64 12.69
CA LEU A 12 -2.67 -12.21 13.89
C LEU A 12 -1.79 -13.22 14.65
N ASP A 13 -0.83 -13.85 13.97
CA ASP A 13 0.15 -14.78 14.54
C ASP A 13 1.43 -14.09 15.04
N ASP A 14 1.45 -12.75 15.13
CA ASP A 14 2.57 -11.91 15.56
C ASP A 14 3.88 -12.10 14.75
N ARG A 15 3.80 -12.70 13.56
CA ARG A 15 4.97 -13.13 12.81
C ARG A 15 5.41 -12.15 11.73
N PHE A 16 4.49 -11.36 11.18
CA PHE A 16 4.79 -10.40 10.13
C PHE A 16 4.31 -8.99 10.49
N LEU A 17 5.18 -8.02 10.25
CA LEU A 17 4.88 -6.59 10.25
C LEU A 17 4.69 -6.11 8.81
N TYR A 18 3.68 -5.30 8.56
CA TYR A 18 3.43 -4.65 7.28
C TYR A 18 3.41 -3.15 7.48
N PHE A 19 3.89 -2.41 6.48
CA PHE A 19 3.72 -0.96 6.46
C PHE A 19 3.68 -0.42 5.04
N SER A 20 3.07 0.75 4.88
CA SER A 20 2.99 1.50 3.63
C SER A 20 3.91 2.72 3.66
N ASN A 21 4.81 2.84 2.67
CA ASN A 21 5.59 4.04 2.42
C ASN A 21 4.84 4.91 1.40
N TRP A 22 4.09 5.89 1.87
CA TRP A 22 3.20 6.66 1.01
C TRP A 22 3.94 7.58 0.04
N LEU A 23 5.16 8.05 0.35
CA LEU A 23 5.94 8.85 -0.61
C LEU A 23 6.72 8.00 -1.61
N HIS A 24 7.31 6.89 -1.16
CA HIS A 24 8.05 5.98 -2.05
C HIS A 24 7.13 5.12 -2.92
N GLY A 25 5.93 4.80 -2.43
CA GLY A 25 4.93 4.09 -3.22
C GLY A 25 4.89 2.58 -3.01
N ASP A 26 5.58 2.05 -1.99
CA ASP A 26 5.64 0.61 -1.72
C ASP A 26 4.98 0.19 -0.40
N ILE A 27 4.52 -1.06 -0.38
CA ILE A 27 4.20 -1.79 0.85
C ILE A 27 5.35 -2.75 1.12
N ARG A 28 5.77 -2.83 2.38
CA ARG A 28 6.77 -3.79 2.84
C ARG A 28 6.18 -4.79 3.83
N GLN A 29 6.71 -5.99 3.80
CA GLN A 29 6.44 -7.06 4.75
C GLN A 29 7.75 -7.49 5.40
N TYR A 30 7.78 -7.49 6.73
CA TYR A 30 8.92 -7.91 7.53
C TYR A 30 8.55 -9.12 8.37
N ASP A 31 9.40 -10.16 8.37
CA ASP A 31 9.37 -11.22 9.37
C ASP A 31 9.92 -10.66 10.69
N ILE A 32 9.07 -10.69 11.72
CA ILE A 32 9.34 -10.20 13.07
C ILE A 32 9.36 -11.33 14.11
N SER A 33 9.53 -12.58 13.68
CA SER A 33 9.74 -13.73 14.58
C SER A 33 10.86 -13.47 15.59
N ASN A 34 11.88 -12.68 15.19
CA ASN A 34 12.80 -12.02 16.11
C ASN A 34 12.59 -10.50 16.04
N ARG A 35 11.88 -9.95 17.04
CA ARG A 35 11.53 -8.52 17.12
C ARG A 35 12.74 -7.58 17.19
N LEU A 36 13.90 -8.05 17.64
CA LEU A 36 15.14 -7.27 17.69
C LEU A 36 15.87 -7.23 16.34
N LYS A 37 15.50 -8.10 15.40
CA LYS A 37 16.10 -8.18 14.08
C LYS A 37 15.06 -8.47 12.99
N PRO A 38 14.14 -7.53 12.70
CA PRO A 38 13.19 -7.66 11.61
C PRO A 38 13.88 -7.92 10.28
N LYS A 39 13.29 -8.77 9.44
CA LYS A 39 13.84 -9.12 8.11
C LYS A 39 12.84 -8.80 7.02
N LEU A 40 13.25 -8.01 6.02
CA LEU A 40 12.41 -7.75 4.84
C LEU A 40 12.20 -9.06 4.07
N VAL A 41 10.94 -9.46 3.88
CA VAL A 41 10.55 -10.70 3.18
C VAL A 41 9.56 -10.47 2.03
N GLY A 42 9.05 -9.26 1.85
CA GLY A 42 8.20 -8.90 0.74
C GLY A 42 8.13 -7.39 0.50
N GLN A 43 8.03 -6.99 -0.75
CA GLN A 43 7.89 -5.60 -1.17
C GLN A 43 7.10 -5.53 -2.49
N VAL A 44 6.17 -4.58 -2.59
CA VAL A 44 5.44 -4.29 -3.84
C VAL A 44 5.29 -2.79 -4.03
N PHE A 45 5.59 -2.30 -5.23
CA PHE A 45 5.36 -0.91 -5.65
C PHE A 45 3.98 -0.77 -6.29
N LEU A 46 3.21 0.22 -5.86
CA LEU A 46 1.83 0.47 -6.29
C LEU A 46 1.61 1.92 -6.75
N GLY A 47 2.69 2.63 -7.09
CA GLY A 47 2.68 4.05 -7.45
C GLY A 47 3.83 4.77 -6.75
N GLY A 48 3.56 5.95 -6.23
CA GLY A 48 4.52 6.77 -5.48
C GLY A 48 5.22 7.84 -6.30
N SER A 49 5.93 8.70 -5.59
CA SER A 49 6.63 9.85 -6.18
C SER A 49 7.89 9.45 -6.95
N ILE A 50 8.49 8.31 -6.60
CA ILE A 50 9.75 7.83 -7.19
C ILE A 50 9.57 6.95 -8.43
N VAL A 51 8.36 6.84 -8.99
CA VAL A 51 8.15 6.11 -10.25
C VAL A 51 8.94 6.75 -11.40
N LYS A 52 9.40 5.94 -12.36
CA LYS A 52 10.07 6.42 -13.57
C LYS A 52 9.19 7.44 -14.29
N GLY A 53 9.79 8.57 -14.67
CA GLY A 53 9.07 9.67 -15.31
C GLY A 53 8.07 10.39 -14.40
N GLY A 54 8.11 10.13 -13.09
CA GLY A 54 7.36 10.86 -12.07
C GLY A 54 7.98 12.22 -11.71
N PRO A 55 7.43 12.91 -10.71
CA PRO A 55 7.89 14.24 -10.31
C PRO A 55 9.26 14.24 -9.62
N VAL A 56 9.74 13.06 -9.17
CA VAL A 56 11.01 12.92 -8.47
C VAL A 56 11.98 12.08 -9.31
N LYS A 57 13.18 12.65 -9.51
CA LYS A 57 14.34 11.93 -10.04
C LYS A 57 15.19 11.42 -8.88
N VAL A 58 15.35 10.11 -8.79
CA VAL A 58 16.24 9.47 -7.81
C VAL A 58 17.65 9.48 -8.39
N ILE A 59 18.58 10.10 -7.65
CA ILE A 59 19.99 10.23 -8.05
C ILE A 59 20.90 9.18 -7.41
N ASP A 60 20.46 8.63 -6.28
CA ASP A 60 21.14 7.61 -5.49
C ASP A 60 20.08 6.82 -4.72
N ASP A 61 20.17 5.50 -4.77
CA ASP A 61 19.28 4.57 -4.07
C ASP A 61 20.10 3.34 -3.65
N PRO A 62 20.31 3.13 -2.34
CA PRO A 62 21.06 1.98 -1.85
C PRO A 62 20.26 0.67 -1.87
N GLU A 63 18.93 0.73 -2.08
CA GLU A 63 18.04 -0.44 -2.06
C GLU A 63 17.66 -0.91 -3.47
N LEU A 64 17.49 0.01 -4.43
CA LEU A 64 17.02 -0.29 -5.78
C LEU A 64 18.05 0.04 -6.86
N ASP A 65 18.24 -0.86 -7.83
CA ASP A 65 19.08 -0.62 -9.01
C ASP A 65 18.52 0.48 -9.93
N CYS A 66 17.20 0.65 -9.95
CA CYS A 66 16.52 1.70 -10.70
C CYS A 66 15.16 2.08 -10.11
N GLN A 67 14.68 3.28 -10.44
CA GLN A 67 13.33 3.72 -10.08
C GLN A 67 12.27 2.71 -10.55
N PRO A 68 11.19 2.46 -9.78
CA PRO A 68 10.12 1.54 -10.17
C PRO A 68 9.32 2.05 -11.38
N ASP A 69 8.79 1.14 -12.20
CA ASP A 69 7.88 1.52 -13.29
C ASP A 69 6.52 2.01 -12.75
N PRO A 70 5.82 2.90 -13.48
CA PRO A 70 4.46 3.29 -13.12
C PRO A 70 3.53 2.06 -12.98
N PHE A 71 2.76 2.02 -11.89
CA PHE A 71 1.86 0.91 -11.64
C PHE A 71 0.58 1.02 -12.48
N VAL A 72 0.31 0.01 -13.30
CA VAL A 72 -0.87 -0.07 -14.18
C VAL A 72 -1.60 -1.39 -13.92
N ILE A 73 -2.90 -1.31 -13.67
CA ILE A 73 -3.77 -2.47 -13.45
C ILE A 73 -5.09 -2.29 -14.18
N LYS A 74 -5.51 -3.33 -14.92
CA LYS A 74 -6.76 -3.34 -15.71
C LYS A 74 -6.91 -2.10 -16.61
N GLY A 75 -5.80 -1.65 -17.20
CA GLY A 75 -5.77 -0.48 -18.09
C GLY A 75 -5.78 0.88 -17.40
N LYS A 76 -5.86 0.93 -16.06
CA LYS A 76 -5.77 2.17 -15.28
C LYS A 76 -4.36 2.32 -14.71
N ARG A 77 -3.74 3.47 -14.93
CA ARG A 77 -2.54 3.89 -14.18
C ARG A 77 -3.01 4.32 -12.79
N VAL A 78 -2.44 3.73 -11.75
CA VAL A 78 -2.76 4.12 -10.37
C VAL A 78 -2.02 5.42 -10.06
N GLN A 79 -2.78 6.43 -9.66
CA GLN A 79 -2.25 7.67 -9.13
C GLN A 79 -2.13 7.57 -7.60
N GLY A 80 -1.21 8.33 -7.03
CA GLY A 80 -0.94 8.25 -5.60
C GLY A 80 -0.05 7.07 -5.24
N ALA A 81 -0.25 6.54 -4.03
CA ALA A 81 0.62 5.57 -3.39
C ALA A 81 -0.16 4.77 -2.34
N PRO A 82 0.29 3.57 -1.93
CA PRO A 82 -0.33 2.82 -0.85
C PRO A 82 -0.35 3.63 0.44
N GLN A 83 -1.51 3.68 1.11
CA GLN A 83 -1.73 4.39 2.36
C GLN A 83 -2.31 3.44 3.42
N MET A 84 -3.62 3.43 3.68
CA MET A 84 -4.19 2.50 4.66
C MET A 84 -4.10 1.08 4.11
N ILE A 85 -3.64 0.17 4.95
CA ILE A 85 -3.57 -1.25 4.66
C ILE A 85 -4.42 -2.01 5.67
N GLN A 86 -5.04 -3.11 5.23
CA GLN A 86 -5.82 -3.97 6.13
C GLN A 86 -5.63 -5.43 5.76
N LEU A 87 -5.24 -6.25 6.74
CA LEU A 87 -4.94 -7.66 6.56
C LEU A 87 -6.12 -8.53 6.99
N SER A 88 -6.41 -9.58 6.21
CA SER A 88 -7.38 -10.59 6.58
C SER A 88 -6.92 -11.41 7.78
N LEU A 89 -7.86 -11.92 8.58
CA LEU A 89 -7.56 -12.75 9.76
C LEU A 89 -6.71 -14.00 9.45
N ASP A 90 -6.87 -14.58 8.25
CA ASP A 90 -6.05 -15.72 7.79
C ASP A 90 -4.65 -15.33 7.29
N GLY A 91 -4.33 -14.03 7.26
CA GLY A 91 -3.07 -13.46 6.85
C GLY A 91 -2.76 -13.55 5.35
N LYS A 92 -3.73 -13.93 4.49
CA LYS A 92 -3.49 -14.22 3.07
C LYS A 92 -3.83 -13.09 2.11
N ARG A 93 -4.61 -12.09 2.55
CA ARG A 93 -5.09 -11.00 1.71
C ARG A 93 -4.87 -9.69 2.44
N LEU A 94 -4.09 -8.80 1.84
CA LEU A 94 -3.90 -7.43 2.30
C LEU A 94 -4.60 -6.49 1.32
N TYR A 95 -5.62 -5.75 1.78
CA TYR A 95 -6.19 -4.67 1.00
C TYR A 95 -5.46 -3.37 1.28
N VAL A 96 -5.44 -2.48 0.29
CA VAL A 96 -4.82 -1.17 0.40
C VAL A 96 -5.64 -0.12 -0.31
N SER A 97 -5.78 1.05 0.31
CA SER A 97 -6.28 2.28 -0.31
C SER A 97 -5.15 3.30 -0.51
N THR A 98 -5.38 4.35 -1.30
CA THR A 98 -4.28 5.27 -1.69
C THR A 98 -4.33 6.67 -1.09
N SER A 99 -5.43 7.07 -0.45
CA SER A 99 -5.61 8.44 0.05
C SER A 99 -5.16 8.59 1.49
N LEU A 100 -4.39 9.63 1.81
CA LEU A 100 -3.96 9.92 3.18
C LEU A 100 -4.88 10.96 3.83
N TYR A 101 -4.87 12.16 3.27
CA TYR A 101 -5.58 13.31 3.79
C TYR A 101 -5.65 14.34 2.66
N SER A 102 -6.85 14.82 2.33
CA SER A 102 -7.10 15.55 1.08
C SER A 102 -6.16 16.75 0.85
N GLY A 103 -5.77 17.46 1.90
CA GLY A 103 -4.80 18.55 1.80
C GLY A 103 -3.40 18.09 1.37
N TRP A 104 -2.94 16.96 1.90
CA TRP A 104 -1.66 16.36 1.54
C TRP A 104 -1.74 15.63 0.20
N ASP A 105 -2.85 14.94 -0.07
CA ASP A 105 -3.13 14.29 -1.35
C ASP A 105 -3.03 15.31 -2.48
N LYS A 106 -3.61 16.51 -2.31
CA LYS A 106 -3.53 17.59 -3.29
C LYS A 106 -2.11 18.13 -3.50
N GLN A 107 -1.30 18.14 -2.44
CA GLN A 107 0.08 18.64 -2.51
C GLN A 107 1.03 17.64 -3.18
N PHE A 108 0.95 16.36 -2.81
CA PHE A 108 1.90 15.33 -3.24
C PHE A 108 1.41 14.53 -4.45
N TYR A 109 0.11 14.28 -4.55
CA TYR A 109 -0.51 13.47 -5.61
C TYR A 109 -1.76 14.15 -6.21
N PRO A 110 -1.63 15.35 -6.80
CA PRO A 110 -2.76 16.11 -7.31
C PRO A 110 -3.59 15.37 -8.36
N ASP A 111 -2.97 14.46 -9.13
CA ASP A 111 -3.68 13.66 -10.13
C ASP A 111 -4.54 12.55 -9.49
N MET A 112 -4.18 12.05 -8.31
CA MET A 112 -5.06 11.16 -7.54
C MET A 112 -6.34 11.89 -7.10
N VAL A 113 -6.25 13.16 -6.73
CA VAL A 113 -7.44 13.96 -6.37
C VAL A 113 -8.36 14.16 -7.57
N LYS A 114 -7.81 14.25 -8.79
CA LYS A 114 -8.59 14.40 -10.03
C LYS A 114 -9.17 13.09 -10.55
N GLU A 115 -8.44 11.99 -10.39
CA GLU A 115 -8.79 10.68 -10.97
C GLU A 115 -9.43 9.71 -9.97
N GLY A 116 -9.43 10.06 -8.68
CA GLY A 116 -9.94 9.25 -7.58
C GLY A 116 -8.92 8.27 -7.04
N SER A 117 -9.09 7.91 -5.77
CA SER A 117 -8.31 6.85 -5.16
C SER A 117 -8.75 5.48 -5.67
N VAL A 118 -7.97 4.45 -5.34
CA VAL A 118 -8.31 3.07 -5.66
C VAL A 118 -8.20 2.21 -4.41
N MET A 119 -8.86 1.05 -4.43
CA MET A 119 -8.55 -0.06 -3.53
C MET A 119 -8.03 -1.26 -4.33
N LEU A 120 -6.92 -1.82 -3.86
CA LEU A 120 -6.22 -2.95 -4.45
C LEU A 120 -6.16 -4.12 -3.45
N GLN A 121 -5.94 -5.33 -3.95
CA GLN A 121 -5.65 -6.50 -3.13
C GLN A 121 -4.25 -7.02 -3.43
N ILE A 122 -3.52 -7.33 -2.38
CA ILE A 122 -2.22 -8.00 -2.40
C ILE A 122 -2.40 -9.40 -1.81
N ASP A 123 -1.97 -10.40 -2.58
CA ASP A 123 -1.84 -11.77 -2.11
C ASP A 123 -0.58 -11.89 -1.26
N VAL A 124 -0.72 -12.49 -0.08
CA VAL A 124 0.35 -12.62 0.91
C VAL A 124 0.72 -14.09 1.10
N ASP A 125 2.01 -14.43 0.98
CA ASP A 125 2.52 -15.73 1.44
C ASP A 125 2.72 -15.68 2.96
N SER A 126 1.68 -16.07 3.69
CA SER A 126 1.70 -16.10 5.16
C SER A 126 2.57 -17.20 5.77
N LYS A 127 3.30 -17.99 4.97
CA LYS A 127 4.25 -19.00 5.46
C LYS A 127 5.69 -18.52 5.30
N LYS A 128 6.08 -18.13 4.09
CA LYS A 128 7.47 -17.76 3.77
C LYS A 128 7.71 -16.25 3.78
N GLY A 129 6.65 -15.45 3.77
CA GLY A 129 6.73 -14.05 3.37
C GLY A 129 6.73 -13.92 1.85
N GLY A 130 6.29 -12.77 1.38
CA GLY A 130 6.14 -12.46 -0.03
C GLY A 130 4.81 -11.77 -0.30
N LEU A 131 4.89 -10.72 -1.12
CA LEU A 131 3.75 -9.90 -1.53
C LEU A 131 3.59 -9.99 -3.05
N LYS A 132 2.36 -10.17 -3.52
CA LYS A 132 2.07 -10.15 -4.95
C LYS A 132 0.74 -9.45 -5.22
N VAL A 133 0.74 -8.52 -6.15
CA VAL A 133 -0.51 -7.84 -6.53
C VAL A 133 -1.49 -8.82 -7.17
N ASN A 134 -2.73 -8.86 -6.68
CA ASN A 134 -3.82 -9.56 -7.35
C ASN A 134 -4.32 -8.72 -8.53
N LYS A 135 -3.82 -9.04 -9.73
CA LYS A 135 -4.15 -8.33 -10.99
C LYS A 135 -5.64 -8.35 -11.37
N LYS A 136 -6.48 -9.15 -10.70
CA LYS A 136 -7.92 -9.26 -10.99
C LYS A 136 -8.77 -8.28 -10.17
N PHE A 137 -8.24 -7.81 -9.03
CA PHE A 137 -8.97 -6.97 -8.08
C PHE A 137 -8.58 -5.49 -8.23
N LEU A 138 -9.57 -4.65 -8.48
CA LEU A 138 -9.46 -3.20 -8.50
C LEU A 138 -10.84 -2.64 -8.19
N VAL A 139 -10.94 -1.80 -7.17
CA VAL A 139 -12.07 -0.88 -6.98
C VAL A 139 -11.57 0.52 -7.32
N ASP A 140 -12.24 1.16 -8.26
CA ASP A 140 -11.88 2.48 -8.78
C ASP A 140 -12.89 3.51 -8.30
N PHE A 141 -12.48 4.32 -7.30
CA PHE A 141 -13.33 5.35 -6.72
C PHE A 141 -13.34 6.65 -7.56
N GLY A 142 -12.68 6.66 -8.73
CA GLY A 142 -12.78 7.75 -9.70
C GLY A 142 -14.13 7.85 -10.39
N LYS A 143 -14.94 6.78 -10.34
CA LYS A 143 -16.22 6.66 -11.06
C LYS A 143 -17.43 6.76 -10.13
N GLU A 144 -17.25 7.29 -8.93
CA GLU A 144 -18.35 7.50 -7.99
C GLU A 144 -19.36 8.53 -8.54
N PRO A 145 -20.65 8.44 -8.20
CA PRO A 145 -21.71 9.26 -8.81
C PRO A 145 -21.52 10.77 -8.70
N ASN A 146 -20.84 11.24 -7.65
CA ASN A 146 -20.61 12.66 -7.37
C ASN A 146 -19.18 13.12 -7.71
N GLY A 147 -18.47 12.33 -8.52
CA GLY A 147 -17.08 12.57 -8.89
C GLY A 147 -16.09 11.77 -8.05
N PRO A 148 -14.78 11.95 -8.29
CA PRO A 148 -13.74 11.14 -7.68
C PRO A 148 -13.76 11.18 -6.15
N ALA A 149 -13.72 10.00 -5.52
CA ALA A 149 -13.65 9.86 -4.07
C ALA A 149 -12.26 9.45 -3.59
N LEU A 150 -11.99 9.79 -2.32
CA LEU A 150 -10.72 9.62 -1.63
C LEU A 150 -10.90 8.61 -0.48
N ALA A 151 -10.93 7.33 -0.84
CA ALA A 151 -11.03 6.22 0.11
C ALA A 151 -9.80 6.13 1.02
N HIS A 152 -10.06 5.93 2.31
CA HIS A 152 -9.07 5.87 3.39
C HIS A 152 -9.12 4.49 4.07
N GLU A 153 -9.73 4.37 5.25
CA GLU A 153 -9.75 3.11 6.02
C GLU A 153 -10.62 2.01 5.39
N ILE A 154 -10.20 0.76 5.56
CA ILE A 154 -10.89 -0.45 5.11
C ILE A 154 -11.22 -1.29 6.35
N ARG A 155 -12.46 -1.73 6.49
CA ARG A 155 -12.89 -2.61 7.59
C ARG A 155 -13.51 -3.89 7.04
N TYR A 156 -13.08 -5.04 7.55
CA TYR A 156 -13.64 -6.32 7.15
C TYR A 156 -14.96 -6.59 7.88
N PRO A 157 -15.97 -7.18 7.20
CA PRO A 157 -17.11 -7.75 7.89
C PRO A 157 -16.65 -8.89 8.82
N GLY A 158 -16.95 -8.78 10.11
CA GLY A 158 -16.61 -9.81 11.11
C GLY A 158 -15.21 -9.68 11.73
N GLY A 159 -14.53 -8.54 11.53
CA GLY A 159 -13.27 -8.22 12.19
C GLY A 159 -12.04 -8.45 11.31
N ASP A 160 -10.97 -7.75 11.65
CA ASP A 160 -9.67 -7.74 11.00
C ASP A 160 -8.55 -7.55 12.02
N THR A 161 -7.30 -7.56 11.56
CA THR A 161 -6.13 -7.52 12.45
C THR A 161 -5.96 -6.21 13.23
N THR A 162 -6.83 -5.21 13.02
CA THR A 162 -6.74 -3.90 13.68
C THR A 162 -8.05 -3.48 14.36
N SER A 163 -9.14 -4.25 14.24
CA SER A 163 -10.43 -3.93 14.86
C SER A 163 -10.66 -4.58 16.22
N ASP A 164 -10.01 -5.71 16.49
CA ASP A 164 -10.32 -6.57 17.63
C ASP A 164 -9.14 -6.71 18.61
N ILE A 165 -9.47 -6.76 19.90
CA ILE A 165 -8.53 -7.06 20.99
C ILE A 165 -8.99 -8.35 21.66
N TRP A 166 -8.08 -9.31 21.77
CA TRP A 166 -8.33 -10.63 22.35
C TRP A 166 -7.86 -10.65 23.82
N ILE A 167 -8.67 -11.23 24.72
CA ILE A 167 -8.40 -11.32 26.18
C ILE A 167 -8.13 -12.76 26.58
#